data_AF-A0A7I7QWY3-F1
#
_entry.id   AF-A0A7I7QWY3-F1
#
_cell.length_a   1.000
_cell.length_b   1.000
_cell.length_c   1.000
_cell.angle_alpha   90.00
_cell.angle_beta   90.00
_cell.angle_gamma   90.00
#
_symmetry.space_group_name_H-M   'P 1'
#
loop_
_entity.id
_entity.type
_entity.pdbx_description
1 polymer ?
#
loop_
_entity_poly.entity_id
_entity_poly.type
_entity_poly.pdbx_seq_one_letter_code
_entity_poly.pdbx_strand_id
1 'polypeptide(L)'
;MLAPFSAKYFESISGVWQRRSSEVAQTVVIGLYPSWDISQSGLDAADAFLAADDVPPALRRLVLEGRAGVERSLRAREFDTA
;
A
#
# COMPACT_ATOMS: atom_id res chain seq x y z
N MET A 1 17.54 -2.11 3.75
CA MET A 1 17.11 -0.91 4.51
C MET A 1 16.04 -0.15 3.73
N LEU A 2 14.80 -0.64 3.72
CA LEU A 2 13.67 0.04 3.04
C LEU A 2 12.41 0.16 3.91
N ALA A 3 12.33 -0.55 5.04
CA ALA A 3 11.17 -0.55 5.94
C ALA A 3 10.66 0.86 6.34
N PRO A 4 11.52 1.86 6.62
CA PRO A 4 11.04 3.21 6.94
C PRO A 4 10.26 3.87 5.79
N PHE A 5 10.49 3.49 4.54
CA PHE A 5 9.81 4.06 3.38
C PHE A 5 8.39 3.50 3.20
N SER A 6 8.11 2.26 3.63
CA SER A 6 6.76 1.70 3.65
C SER A 6 5.85 2.51 4.58
N ALA A 7 6.32 2.82 5.80
CA ALA A 7 5.57 3.66 6.74
C ALA A 7 5.32 5.06 6.17
N LYS A 8 6.38 5.71 5.66
CA LYS A 8 6.30 7.05 5.07
C LYS A 8 5.32 7.12 3.90
N TYR A 9 5.21 6.05 3.10
CA TYR A 9 4.23 5.97 2.03
C TYR A 9 2.81 6.13 2.57
N PHE A 10 2.38 5.29 3.53
CA PHE A 10 1.03 5.33 4.08
C PHE A 10 0.71 6.63 4.82
N GLU A 11 1.70 7.23 5.49
CA GLU A 11 1.58 8.56 6.10
C GLU A 11 1.33 9.69 5.07
N SER A 12 1.85 9.53 3.84
CA SER A 12 1.89 10.61 2.85
C SER A 12 0.79 10.56 1.79
N ILE A 13 0.30 9.36 1.44
CA ILE A 13 -0.56 9.18 0.25
C ILE A 13 -1.90 9.91 0.33
N SER A 14 -2.51 10.03 1.51
CA SER A 14 -3.74 10.81 1.69
C SER A 14 -3.52 12.29 1.36
N GLY A 15 -2.39 12.86 1.79
CA GLY A 15 -2.03 14.24 1.47
C GLY A 15 -1.69 14.45 -0.01
N VAL A 16 -1.15 13.44 -0.70
CA VAL A 16 -0.97 13.48 -2.16
C VAL A 16 -2.33 13.49 -2.85
N TRP A 17 -3.24 12.61 -2.43
CA TRP A 17 -4.59 12.48 -2.99
C TRP A 17 -5.38 13.79 -2.91
N GLN A 18 -5.28 14.50 -1.80
CA GLN A 18 -5.99 15.77 -1.60
C GLN A 18 -5.42 16.93 -2.45
N ARG A 19 -4.12 16.93 -2.75
CA ARG A 19 -3.43 18.07 -3.40
C ARG A 19 -3.27 17.95 -4.91
N ARG A 20 -3.51 16.77 -5.48
CA ARG A 20 -3.27 16.48 -6.91
C ARG A 20 -4.58 16.13 -7.59
N SER A 21 -4.59 16.23 -8.93
CA SER A 21 -5.70 15.67 -9.71
C SER A 21 -5.79 14.16 -9.48
N SER A 22 -6.98 13.59 -9.64
CA SER A 22 -7.20 12.15 -9.42
C SER A 22 -6.26 11.28 -10.27
N GLU A 23 -6.00 11.67 -11.52
CA GLU A 23 -5.09 10.96 -12.42
C GLU A 23 -3.63 10.97 -11.92
N VAL A 24 -3.12 12.14 -11.50
CA VAL A 24 -1.77 12.25 -10.95
C VAL A 24 -1.66 11.52 -9.62
N ALA A 25 -2.66 11.67 -8.74
CA ALA A 25 -2.70 10.99 -7.46
C ALA A 25 -2.71 9.46 -7.64
N GLN A 26 -3.54 8.93 -8.53
CA GLN A 26 -3.59 7.50 -8.85
C GLN A 26 -2.23 6.99 -9.33
N THR A 27 -1.59 7.70 -10.27
CA THR A 27 -0.26 7.34 -10.79
C THR A 27 0.77 7.24 -9.67
N VAL A 28 0.78 8.21 -8.75
CA VAL A 28 1.69 8.22 -7.59
C VAL A 28 1.40 7.07 -6.63
N VAL A 29 0.13 6.83 -6.29
CA VAL A 29 -0.28 5.78 -5.37
C VAL A 29 0.12 4.40 -5.90
N ILE A 30 -0.15 4.12 -7.17
CA ILE A 30 0.21 2.85 -7.81
C ILE A 30 1.73 2.71 -7.91
N GLY A 31 2.41 3.72 -8.46
CA GLY A 31 3.85 3.65 -8.73
C GLY A 31 4.73 3.59 -7.49
N LEU A 32 4.26 4.12 -6.35
CA LEU A 32 5.00 4.14 -5.09
C LEU A 32 4.50 3.13 -4.05
N TYR A 33 3.48 2.32 -4.37
CA TYR A 33 3.03 1.29 -3.44
C TYR A 33 4.20 0.37 -3.05
N PRO A 34 4.43 0.07 -1.76
CA PRO A 34 5.62 -0.64 -1.29
C PRO A 34 5.56 -2.15 -1.60
N SER A 35 5.51 -2.52 -2.87
CA SER A 35 5.39 -3.90 -3.36
C SER A 35 6.62 -4.77 -3.05
N TRP A 36 7.76 -4.16 -2.74
CA TRP A 36 8.97 -4.85 -2.28
C TRP A 36 8.87 -5.34 -0.84
N ASP A 37 7.96 -4.79 -0.03
CA ASP A 37 7.79 -5.13 1.37
C ASP A 37 6.91 -6.39 1.53
N ILE A 38 7.43 -7.51 1.07
CA ILE A 38 6.78 -8.83 1.15
C ILE A 38 6.97 -9.40 2.55
N SER A 39 6.20 -8.85 3.48
CA SER A 39 6.23 -9.16 4.91
C SER A 39 4.85 -8.99 5.55
N GLN A 40 4.61 -9.67 6.68
CA GLN A 40 3.39 -9.46 7.46
C GLN A 40 3.27 -8.01 7.92
N SER A 41 4.36 -7.38 8.34
CA SER A 41 4.37 -5.97 8.73
C SER A 41 3.95 -5.00 7.60
N GLY A 42 4.27 -5.34 6.34
CA GLY A 42 3.82 -4.56 5.18
C GLY A 42 2.31 -4.67 4.95
N LEU A 43 1.74 -5.86 5.17
CA LEU A 43 0.28 -6.07 5.14
C LEU A 43 -0.41 -5.35 6.30
N ASP A 44 0.14 -5.42 7.50
CA ASP A 44 -0.40 -4.76 8.69
C ASP A 44 -0.42 -3.23 8.51
N ALA A 45 0.61 -2.66 7.89
CA ALA A 45 0.65 -1.22 7.57
C ALA A 45 -0.44 -0.81 6.56
N ALA A 46 -0.68 -1.64 5.54
CA ALA A 46 -1.77 -1.41 4.59
C ALA A 46 -3.14 -1.53 5.27
N ASP A 47 -3.33 -2.52 6.14
CA ASP A 47 -4.55 -2.71 6.91
C ASP A 47 -4.81 -1.55 7.87
N ALA A 48 -3.78 -1.05 8.55
CA ALA A 48 -3.87 0.13 9.40
C ALA A 48 -4.32 1.38 8.62
N PHE A 49 -3.77 1.60 7.42
CA PHE A 49 -4.22 2.68 6.55
C PHE A 49 -5.68 2.51 6.13
N LEU A 50 -6.08 1.29 5.75
CA LEU A 50 -7.44 0.97 5.30
C LEU A 50 -8.47 1.00 6.44
N ALA A 51 -8.05 0.92 7.70
CA ALA A 51 -8.94 1.02 8.85
C ALA A 51 -9.43 2.46 9.10
N ALA A 52 -8.80 3.48 8.51
CA ALA A 52 -9.24 4.86 8.65
C ALA A 52 -10.58 5.12 7.93
N ASP A 53 -11.49 5.82 8.60
CA ASP A 53 -12.85 6.08 8.12
C ASP A 53 -12.91 7.10 6.97
N ASP A 54 -11.90 7.95 6.84
CA ASP A 54 -11.87 9.09 5.91
C ASP A 54 -11.11 8.82 4.59
N VAL A 55 -10.70 7.57 4.36
CA VAL A 55 -10.01 7.19 3.11
C VAL A 55 -11.00 7.22 1.93
N PRO A 56 -10.79 8.08 0.91
CA PRO A 56 -11.68 8.14 -0.24
C PRO A 56 -11.81 6.79 -0.96
N PRO A 57 -13.01 6.40 -1.45
CA PRO A 57 -13.24 5.06 -2.01
C PRO A 57 -12.27 4.66 -3.13
N ALA A 58 -11.91 5.61 -3.99
CA ALA A 58 -10.95 5.36 -5.08
C ALA A 58 -9.54 5.10 -4.55
N LEU A 59 -9.08 5.84 -3.52
CA LEU A 59 -7.78 5.61 -2.88
C LEU A 59 -7.77 4.27 -2.14
N ARG A 60 -8.84 3.98 -1.38
CA ARG A 60 -9.04 2.70 -0.69
C ARG A 60 -8.90 1.52 -1.65
N ARG A 61 -9.52 1.60 -2.83
CA ARG A 61 -9.43 0.56 -3.87
C ARG A 61 -7.98 0.31 -4.32
N LEU A 62 -7.22 1.37 -4.60
CA LEU A 62 -5.83 1.24 -5.06
C LEU A 62 -4.94 0.58 -4.00
N VAL A 63 -5.12 0.93 -2.73
CA VAL A 63 -4.37 0.34 -1.62
C VAL A 63 -4.76 -1.13 -1.41
N LEU A 64 -6.06 -1.48 -1.53
CA LEU A 64 -6.52 -2.87 -1.49
C LEU A 64 -5.89 -3.71 -2.61
N GLU A 65 -5.84 -3.18 -3.84
CA GLU A 65 -5.23 -3.86 -4.99
C GLU A 65 -3.73 -4.09 -4.76
N GLY A 66 -2.99 -3.08 -4.26
CA GLY A 66 -1.59 -3.21 -3.90
C GLY A 66 -1.34 -4.25 -2.80
N ARG A 67 -2.17 -4.23 -1.74
CA ARG A 67 -2.12 -5.19 -0.62
C ARG A 67 -2.32 -6.62 -1.10
N ALA A 68 -3.30 -6.85 -1.97
CA ALA A 68 -3.55 -8.18 -2.56
C ALA A 68 -2.36 -8.69 -3.39
N GLY A 69 -1.59 -7.79 -4.00
CA GLY A 69 -0.32 -8.13 -4.65
C GLY A 69 0.72 -8.67 -3.66
N VAL A 70 0.94 -7.94 -2.56
CA VAL A 70 1.89 -8.34 -1.51
C VAL A 70 1.48 -9.65 -0.82
N GLU A 71 0.19 -9.81 -0.51
CA GLU A 71 -0.34 -11.00 0.15
C GLU A 71 -0.11 -12.26 -0.70
N ARG A 72 -0.34 -12.19 -2.02
CA ARG A 72 -0.06 -13.30 -2.93
C ARG A 72 1.44 -13.64 -2.97
N SER A 73 2.30 -12.63 -3.04
CA SER A 73 3.76 -12.83 -3.04
C SER A 73 4.25 -13.45 -1.74
N LEU A 74 3.69 -13.05 -0.60
CA LEU A 74 4.06 -13.60 0.71
C LEU A 74 3.69 -15.09 0.81
N ARG A 75 2.44 -15.44 0.42
CA ARG A 75 1.98 -16.84 0.38
C ARG A 75 2.85 -17.71 -0.53
N ALA A 76 3.24 -17.19 -1.70
CA ALA A 76 4.13 -17.90 -2.62
C ALA A 76 5.50 -18.17 -1.98
N ARG A 77 6.09 -17.16 -1.30
CA ARG A 77 7.38 -17.32 -0.61
C ARG A 77 7.32 -18.35 0.51
N GLU A 78 6.25 -18.34 1.31
CA GLU A 78 6.05 -19.31 2.39
C GLU A 78 5.94 -20.74 1.85
N PHE A 79 5.19 -20.91 0.75
CA PHE A 79 5.04 -22.20 0.08
C PHE A 79 6.38 -22.72 -0.49
N ASP A 80 7.17 -21.88 -1.14
CA ASP A 80 8.47 -22.27 -1.72
C ASP A 80 9.51 -22.66 -0.65
N THR A 81 9.34 -22.19 0.59
CA THR A 81 10.24 -22.51 1.71
C THR A 81 9.83 -23.74 2.53
N ALA A 82 8.68 -24.35 2.23
CA ALA A 82 8.14 -25.51 2.93
C ALA A 82 8.56 -26.84 2.26
#